data_AF-A0A4Q4TBG8-F1
#
_entry.id   AF-A0A4Q4TBG8-F1
#
_cell.length_a   1.000
_cell.length_b   1.000
_cell.length_c   1.000
_cell.angle_alpha   90.00
_cell.angle_beta   90.00
_cell.angle_gamma   90.00
#
_symmetry.space_group_name_H-M   'P 1'
#
loop_
_entity.id
_entity.type
_entity.pdbx_description
1 polymer ?
#
loop_
_entity_poly.entity_id
_entity_poly.type
_entity_poly.pdbx_seq_one_letter_code
_entity_poly.pdbx_strand_id
1 'polypeptide(L)'
;MPEASGAGRIVRRFRADSTVEELYAFVECFDLLQSRRSREEDGQAGDGDDDDDDDYEPPEDYEHEYKFRVASLMPRVVYEPDAATTLGERIGRSGNLIVEDLHDDEDEDGDEDGDGGGGE
;
A
#
# COMPACT_ATOMS: atom_id res chain seq x y z
N MET A 1 -12.98 16.09 -15.11
CA MET A 1 -11.63 16.12 -14.53
C MET A 1 -11.25 14.68 -14.33
N PRO A 2 -10.23 14.15 -15.01
CA PRO A 2 -9.90 12.74 -14.87
C PRO A 2 -9.32 12.49 -13.47
N GLU A 3 -9.90 11.51 -12.80
CA GLU A 3 -9.61 11.00 -11.46
C GLU A 3 -8.26 10.25 -11.49
N ALA A 4 -7.15 10.99 -11.50
CA ALA A 4 -5.82 10.42 -11.39
C ALA A 4 -5.57 9.98 -9.93
N SER A 5 -5.81 8.69 -9.69
CA SER A 5 -5.11 7.77 -8.79
C SER A 5 -4.21 8.41 -7.74
N GLY A 6 -4.70 8.49 -6.51
CA GLY A 6 -3.93 8.83 -5.33
C GLY A 6 -4.89 9.17 -4.20
N ALA A 7 -5.01 8.29 -3.21
CA ALA A 7 -5.98 8.34 -2.10
C ALA A 7 -5.87 9.56 -1.15
N GLY A 8 -5.29 10.67 -1.61
CA GLY A 8 -5.02 11.86 -0.81
C GLY A 8 -3.98 11.57 0.27
N ARG A 9 -3.91 12.46 1.26
CA ARG A 9 -3.06 12.29 2.44
C ARG A 9 -3.93 11.95 3.63
N ILE A 10 -3.62 10.86 4.31
CA ILE A 10 -4.25 10.47 5.57
C ILE A 10 -3.29 10.61 6.75
N VAL A 11 -3.85 10.64 7.96
CA VAL A 11 -3.10 10.52 9.20
C VAL A 11 -3.71 9.37 10.00
N ARG A 12 -2.90 8.33 10.26
CA ARG A 12 -3.29 7.17 11.05
C ARG A 12 -2.32 6.99 12.21
N ARG A 13 -2.83 6.53 13.34
CA ARG A 13 -2.03 6.14 14.50
C ARG A 13 -1.94 4.63 14.51
N PHE A 14 -0.72 4.12 14.62
CA PHE A 14 -0.43 2.70 14.83
C PHE A 14 0.00 2.49 16.28
N ARG A 15 -0.15 1.26 16.77
CA ARG A 15 0.45 0.86 18.03
C ARG A 15 1.96 0.76 17.83
N ALA A 16 2.73 0.96 18.91
CA ALA A 16 4.19 0.90 18.81
C ALA A 16 4.68 -0.52 18.51
N ASP A 17 3.92 -1.52 18.98
CA ASP A 17 4.12 -2.95 18.79
C ASP A 17 3.63 -3.49 17.44
N SER A 18 2.94 -2.70 16.63
CA SER A 18 2.57 -3.13 15.28
C SER A 18 3.81 -3.32 14.40
N THR A 19 3.78 -4.30 13.52
CA THR A 19 4.87 -4.66 12.61
C THR A 19 4.91 -3.77 11.36
N VAL A 20 6.01 -3.82 10.62
CA VAL A 20 6.07 -3.15 9.31
C VAL A 20 5.12 -3.82 8.31
N GLU A 21 4.97 -5.14 8.38
CA GLU A 21 3.99 -5.88 7.57
C GLU A 21 2.55 -5.40 7.79
N GLU A 22 2.12 -5.15 9.04
CA GLU A 22 0.78 -4.61 9.34
C GLU A 22 0.53 -3.25 8.67
N LEU A 23 1.57 -2.41 8.54
CA LEU A 23 1.46 -1.15 7.82
C LEU A 23 1.23 -1.39 6.32
N TYR A 24 1.92 -2.37 5.72
CA TYR A 24 1.71 -2.75 4.33
C TYR A 24 0.29 -3.32 4.11
N ALA A 25 -0.15 -4.26 4.93
CA ALA A 25 -1.50 -4.81 4.88
C ALA A 25 -2.58 -3.71 4.98
N PHE A 26 -2.36 -2.70 5.84
CA PHE A 26 -3.26 -1.55 5.93
C PHE A 26 -3.33 -0.74 4.63
N VAL A 27 -2.20 -0.51 3.96
CA VAL A 27 -2.15 0.22 2.69
C VAL A 27 -2.86 -0.56 1.59
N GLU A 28 -2.59 -1.86 1.46
CA GLU A 28 -3.24 -2.73 0.47
C GLU A 28 -4.76 -2.79 0.65
N CYS A 29 -5.21 -2.88 1.91
CA CYS A 29 -6.64 -2.96 2.23
C CYS A 29 -7.32 -1.58 2.38
N PHE A 30 -6.64 -0.47 2.09
CA PHE A 30 -7.12 0.86 2.44
C PHE A 30 -8.50 1.18 1.84
N ASP A 31 -8.70 0.91 0.55
CA ASP A 31 -9.96 1.20 -0.14
C ASP A 31 -11.14 0.36 0.40
N LEU A 32 -10.87 -0.89 0.78
CA LEU A 32 -11.86 -1.77 1.41
C LEU A 32 -12.27 -1.23 2.79
N LEU A 33 -11.30 -0.78 3.58
CA LEU A 33 -11.54 -0.21 4.90
C LEU A 33 -12.30 1.13 4.82
N GLN A 34 -11.99 1.98 3.84
CA GLN A 34 -12.75 3.22 3.62
C GLN A 34 -14.20 2.93 3.20
N SER A 35 -14.39 1.99 2.28
CA SER A 35 -15.72 1.61 1.78
C SER A 35 -16.62 1.06 2.90
N ARG A 36 -16.06 0.26 3.82
CA ARG A 36 -16.79 -0.22 5.01
C ARG A 36 -17.21 0.95 5.91
N ARG A 37 -16.28 1.84 6.24
CA ARG A 37 -16.55 3.00 7.11
C ARG A 37 -17.68 3.88 6.57
N SER A 38 -17.67 4.20 5.28
CA SER A 38 -18.74 5.01 4.68
C SER A 38 -20.11 4.33 4.82
N ARG A 39 -20.17 3.00 4.62
CA ARG A 39 -21.40 2.21 4.76
C ARG A 39 -21.94 2.17 6.19
N GLU A 40 -21.05 2.15 7.18
CA GLU A 40 -21.41 2.25 8.61
C GLU A 40 -21.99 3.64 8.94
N GLU A 41 -21.40 4.71 8.41
CA GLU A 41 -21.87 6.10 8.61
C GLU A 41 -23.25 6.36 7.98
N ASP A 42 -23.55 5.71 6.85
CA ASP A 42 -24.87 5.78 6.19
C ASP A 42 -25.97 4.96 6.90
N GLY A 43 -25.70 4.42 8.09
CA GLY A 43 -26.65 3.64 8.88
C GLY A 43 -26.98 2.28 8.27
N GLN A 44 -26.23 1.86 7.26
CA GLN A 44 -26.30 0.54 6.65
C GLN A 44 -25.34 -0.38 7.42
N ALA A 45 -25.54 -0.50 8.74
CA ALA A 45 -24.86 -1.48 9.56
C ALA A 45 -25.16 -2.86 8.96
N GLY A 46 -24.20 -3.40 8.21
CA GLY A 46 -24.21 -4.82 7.93
C GLY A 46 -24.08 -5.53 9.26
N ASP A 47 -24.91 -6.53 9.51
CA ASP A 47 -24.58 -7.65 10.40
C ASP A 47 -23.17 -8.13 9.99
N GLY A 48 -22.17 -7.64 10.68
CA GLY A 48 -20.77 -7.86 10.39
C GLY A 48 -20.07 -7.73 11.72
N ASP A 49 -20.08 -8.85 12.43
CA ASP A 49 -19.33 -9.12 13.63
C ASP A 49 -17.89 -8.59 13.42
N ASP A 50 -17.55 -7.47 14.05
CA ASP A 50 -16.16 -6.94 14.10
C ASP A 50 -15.35 -7.69 15.17
N ASP A 51 -15.94 -8.75 15.74
CA ASP A 51 -15.38 -9.71 16.69
C ASP A 51 -15.09 -11.06 16.02
N ASP A 52 -14.94 -11.11 14.70
CA ASP A 52 -14.18 -12.20 14.08
C ASP A 52 -12.69 -11.86 14.17
N ASP A 53 -12.15 -12.08 15.37
CA ASP A 53 -10.88 -12.80 15.55
C ASP A 53 -11.06 -14.17 14.88
N ASP A 54 -11.26 -14.14 13.57
CA ASP A 54 -11.41 -15.29 12.72
C ASP A 54 -10.01 -15.90 12.75
N ASP A 55 -9.87 -16.96 13.54
CA ASP A 55 -8.73 -17.84 13.75
C ASP A 55 -8.33 -18.52 12.42
N TYR A 56 -8.16 -17.72 11.37
CA TYR A 56 -7.62 -18.13 10.08
C TYR A 56 -6.11 -18.02 10.18
N GLU A 57 -5.49 -19.16 10.44
CA GLU A 57 -4.07 -19.30 10.21
C GLU A 57 -3.78 -19.00 8.72
N PRO A 58 -2.78 -18.15 8.43
CA PRO A 58 -2.35 -17.96 7.06
C PRO A 58 -1.96 -19.33 6.45
N PRO A 59 -2.17 -19.54 5.14
CA PRO A 59 -1.76 -20.78 4.51
C PRO A 59 -0.28 -21.08 4.77
N GLU A 60 0.06 -22.35 4.91
CA GLU A 60 1.45 -22.79 5.07
C GLU A 60 2.28 -22.29 3.86
N ASP A 61 3.43 -21.66 4.13
CA ASP A 61 4.36 -21.13 3.11
C ASP A 61 3.82 -19.95 2.28
N TYR A 62 2.79 -19.24 2.76
CA TYR A 62 2.32 -18.03 2.10
C TYR A 62 3.18 -16.80 2.43
N GLU A 63 3.83 -16.24 1.42
CA GLU A 63 4.52 -14.95 1.49
C GLU A 63 3.77 -13.95 0.60
N HIS A 64 3.33 -12.83 1.18
CA HIS A 64 2.53 -11.85 0.45
C HIS A 64 3.44 -10.87 -0.31
N GLU A 65 3.29 -10.84 -1.64
CA GLU A 65 4.04 -9.92 -2.51
C GLU A 65 3.26 -8.61 -2.72
N TYR A 66 3.74 -7.53 -2.09
CA TYR A 66 3.16 -6.20 -2.26
C TYR A 66 3.65 -5.53 -3.54
N LYS A 67 2.73 -4.91 -4.29
CA LYS A 67 3.04 -4.20 -5.55
C LYS A 67 3.34 -2.71 -5.37
N PHE A 68 3.63 -2.30 -4.15
CA PHE A 68 4.01 -0.94 -3.79
C PHE A 68 5.10 -1.00 -2.73
N ARG A 69 5.77 0.13 -2.49
CA ARG A 69 6.72 0.30 -1.40
C ARG A 69 6.39 1.52 -0.54
N VAL A 70 6.78 1.45 0.73
CA VAL A 70 6.62 2.54 1.69
C VAL A 70 7.97 3.18 1.99
N ALA A 71 8.07 4.50 1.80
CA ALA A 71 9.32 5.23 2.01
C ALA A 71 9.15 6.50 2.86
N SER A 72 10.15 6.82 3.68
CA SER A 72 10.28 8.14 4.29
C SER A 72 10.78 9.17 3.28
N LEU A 73 10.45 10.44 3.54
CA LEU A 73 10.90 11.55 2.72
C LEU A 73 12.35 11.97 2.99
N MET A 74 12.71 12.19 4.26
CA MET A 74 14.00 12.80 4.64
C MET A 74 14.52 12.26 6.00
N PRO A 75 15.71 11.63 6.03
CA PRO A 75 16.38 11.04 4.87
C PRO A 75 15.46 10.03 4.18
N ARG A 76 15.65 9.81 2.87
CA ARG A 76 14.87 8.81 2.14
C ARG A 76 15.28 7.41 2.58
N VAL A 77 14.34 6.65 3.12
CA VAL A 77 14.52 5.28 3.58
C VAL A 77 13.31 4.48 3.11
N VAL A 78 13.55 3.38 2.41
CA VAL A 78 12.50 2.41 2.06
C VAL A 78 12.37 1.43 3.22
N TYR A 79 11.16 1.20 3.68
CA TYR A 79 10.85 0.22 4.73
C TYR A 79 10.29 -1.03 4.07
N GLU A 80 11.06 -2.11 4.02
CA GLU A 80 10.59 -3.39 3.47
C GLU A 80 9.54 -4.03 4.41
N PRO A 81 8.57 -4.80 3.88
CA PRO A 81 7.63 -5.55 4.70
C PRO A 81 8.40 -6.54 5.57
N ASP A 82 8.11 -6.51 6.87
CA ASP A 82 8.79 -7.37 7.84
C ASP A 82 7.86 -7.59 9.04
N ALA A 83 7.61 -8.86 9.35
CA ALA A 83 6.79 -9.28 10.48
C ALA A 83 7.57 -9.28 11.81
N ALA A 84 8.91 -9.25 11.77
CA ALA A 84 9.73 -9.32 12.98
C ALA A 84 9.97 -7.96 13.65
N THR A 85 10.10 -6.90 12.86
CA THR A 85 10.42 -5.56 13.38
C THR A 85 9.16 -4.72 13.55
N THR A 86 9.12 -3.97 14.65
CA THR A 86 7.99 -3.07 14.95
C THR A 86 8.16 -1.68 14.30
N LEU A 87 7.04 -1.01 14.09
CA LEU A 87 6.98 0.38 13.63
C LEU A 87 7.64 1.33 14.64
N GLY A 88 7.51 1.04 15.94
CA GLY A 88 8.16 1.82 17.00
C GLY A 88 9.69 1.80 16.91
N GLU A 89 10.28 0.68 16.47
CA GLU A 89 11.72 0.54 16.28
C GLU A 89 12.21 1.14 14.96
N ARG A 90 11.48 0.94 13.86
CA ARG A 90 11.90 1.37 12.51
C ARG A 90 11.57 2.82 12.18
N ILE A 91 10.39 3.29 12.59
CA ILE A 91 9.85 4.61 12.22
C ILE A 91 9.83 5.56 13.44
N GLY A 92 9.66 5.02 14.64
CA GLY A 92 9.65 5.78 15.88
C GLY A 92 8.26 6.34 16.22
N ARG A 93 8.22 7.53 16.84
CA ARG A 93 6.96 8.09 17.38
C ARG A 93 6.02 8.64 16.31
N SER A 94 6.56 9.18 15.22
CA SER A 94 5.80 9.72 14.10
C SER A 94 6.70 9.86 12.88
N GLY A 95 6.15 9.67 11.68
CA GLY A 95 6.87 9.81 10.42
C GLY A 95 5.92 10.21 9.29
N ASN A 96 6.47 10.87 8.27
CA ASN A 96 5.78 11.09 7.01
C ASN A 96 6.25 10.02 6.02
N LEU A 97 5.30 9.24 5.53
CA LEU A 97 5.54 8.13 4.63
C LEU A 97 4.85 8.41 3.30
N ILE A 98 5.45 7.89 2.23
CA ILE A 98 4.89 7.89 0.88
C ILE A 98 4.74 6.44 0.45
N VAL A 99 3.58 6.16 -0.15
CA VAL A 99 3.30 4.91 -0.85
C VAL A 99 3.64 5.14 -2.32
N GLU A 100 4.54 4.34 -2.86
CA GLU A 100 4.97 4.39 -4.26
C GLU A 100 4.60 3.06 -4.90
N ASP A 101 3.85 3.11 -6.00
CA ASP A 101 3.54 1.92 -6.79
C ASP A 101 4.80 1.38 -7.48
N LEU A 102 4.88 0.07 -7.69
CA LEU A 102 5.99 -0.59 -8.37
C LEU A 102 5.70 -0.88 -9.85
N HIS A 103 4.51 -0.54 -10.38
CA HIS A 103 4.10 -0.83 -11.77
C HIS A 103 4.77 0.00 -12.91
N ASP A 104 5.92 0.64 -12.70
CA ASP A 104 6.46 1.61 -13.68
C ASP A 104 7.83 1.26 -14.30
N ASP A 105 8.30 0.01 -14.20
CA ASP A 105 9.63 -0.41 -14.73
C ASP A 105 9.57 -1.44 -15.89
N GLU A 106 8.42 -1.72 -16.51
CA GLU A 106 8.30 -2.73 -17.60
C GLU A 106 7.75 -2.23 -18.96
N ASP A 107 7.51 -0.92 -19.16
CA ASP A 107 7.01 -0.37 -20.44
C ASP A 107 7.85 0.81 -20.99
N GLU A 108 9.18 0.74 -20.88
CA GLU A 108 10.07 1.62 -21.66
C GLU A 108 11.30 0.83 -22.15
N ASP A 109 11.20 0.13 -23.30
CA ASP A 109 12.32 -0.12 -24.24
C ASP A 109 11.93 -1.05 -25.45
N GLY A 110 12.08 -0.53 -26.69
CA GLY A 110 12.14 -1.28 -27.97
C GLY A 110 10.94 -1.00 -28.92
N ASP A 111 11.05 -0.33 -30.08
CA ASP A 111 12.09 -0.34 -31.11
C ASP A 111 12.25 1.03 -31.81
N GLU A 112 13.49 1.52 -31.88
CA GLU A 112 13.98 2.32 -33.02
C GLU A 112 14.38 1.37 -34.15
N ASP A 113 13.69 1.39 -35.28
CA ASP A 113 14.26 0.95 -36.56
C ASP A 113 13.72 1.84 -37.70
N GLY A 114 14.64 2.55 -38.35
CA GLY A 114 14.37 3.42 -39.49
C GLY A 114 14.53 2.73 -40.84
N ASP A 115 13.81 3.21 -41.86
CA ASP A 115 14.08 3.16 -43.32
C ASP A 115 12.84 3.78 -44.01
N GLY A 116 12.83 4.60 -45.07
CA GLY A 116 13.76 4.98 -46.11
C GLY A 116 13.07 6.03 -47.01
N GLY A 117 13.85 6.76 -47.83
CA GLY A 117 13.45 8.01 -48.48
C GLY A 117 12.49 7.97 -49.69
N GLY A 118 12.31 9.16 -50.26
CA GLY A 118 11.59 9.48 -51.50
C GLY A 118 10.88 10.83 -51.34
N GLY A 119 11.32 11.97 -51.88
CA GLY A 119 11.90 12.19 -53.19
C GLY A 119 10.77 12.42 -54.20
N GLU A 120 10.31 13.67 -54.33
CA GLU A 120 9.83 14.30 -55.58
C GLU A 120 9.60 15.81 -55.36
#